data_AF-A0A0S8YM94-F1
#
_entry.id   AF-A0A0S8YM94-F1
#
_cell.length_a   1.000
_cell.length_b   1.000
_cell.length_c   1.000
_cell.angle_alpha   90.00
_cell.angle_beta   90.00
_cell.angle_gamma   90.00
#
_symmetry.space_group_name_H-M   'P 1'
#
loop_
_entity.id
_entity.type
_entity.pdbx_description
1 polymer ?
#
loop_
_entity_poly.entity_id
_entity_poly.type
_entity_poly.pdbx_seq_one_letter_code
_entity_poly.pdbx_strand_id
1 'polypeptide(L)' 'MISTSQTILQDRAAAGRRLVEHLRHYARRPDVIILALSRGGVPVAYEVAMALQVRLDLMLVRKLGVPSFP' A
#
# COMPACT_ATOMS: atom_id res chain seq x y z
N MET A 1 -16.56 15.78 18.67
CA MET A 1 -15.10 15.90 18.81
C MET A 1 -14.43 14.84 17.97
N ILE A 2 -14.16 15.12 16.70
CA ILE A 2 -13.36 14.24 15.84
C ILE A 2 -11.93 14.76 15.96
N SER A 3 -11.10 14.08 16.75
CA SER A 3 -9.69 14.42 16.89
C SER A 3 -8.99 13.96 15.60
N THR A 4 -8.90 14.82 14.60
CA THR A 4 -7.98 14.63 13.47
C THR A 4 -6.56 14.82 13.97
N SER A 5 -6.01 13.80 14.62
CA SER A 5 -4.58 13.71 14.88
C SER A 5 -3.88 13.57 13.52
N GLN A 6 -3.47 14.70 12.93
CA GLN A 6 -2.52 14.70 11.82
C GLN A 6 -1.23 14.04 12.33
N THR A 7 -1.12 12.73 12.11
CA THR A 7 0.13 12.06 12.41
C THR A 7 1.01 12.17 11.19
N ILE A 8 2.07 12.97 11.33
CA ILE A 8 3.10 13.08 10.32
C ILE A 8 3.74 11.70 10.12
N LEU A 9 3.69 11.20 8.89
CA LEU A 9 4.41 9.99 8.47
C LEU A 9 5.76 10.45 7.93
N GLN A 10 6.84 10.07 8.62
CA GLN A 10 8.19 10.55 8.32
C GLN A 10 8.67 10.14 6.91
N ASP A 11 8.34 8.91 6.51
CA ASP A 11 8.63 8.38 5.19
C ASP A 11 7.57 7.33 4.78
N ARG A 12 7.72 6.80 3.57
CA ARG A 12 6.82 5.76 3.03
C ARG A 12 6.91 4.44 3.81
N ALA A 13 8.07 4.12 4.38
CA ALA A 13 8.22 2.91 5.17
C ALA A 13 7.46 3.01 6.50
N ALA A 14 7.52 4.17 7.18
CA ALA A 14 6.75 4.49 8.37
C ALA A 14 5.24 4.44 8.09
N ALA A 15 4.81 4.92 6.92
CA ALA A 15 3.43 4.76 6.46
C ALA A 15 3.03 3.28 6.34
N GLY A 16 3.89 2.45 5.74
CA GLY A 16 3.66 1.01 5.60
C GLY A 16 3.58 0.29 6.94
N ARG A 17 4.55 0.53 7.84
CA ARG A 17 4.57 -0.04 9.20
C ARG A 17 3.31 0.28 9.98
N ARG A 18 2.79 1.50 9.87
CA ARG A 18 1.55 1.90 10.54
C ARG A 18 0.30 1.30 9.90
N LEU A 19 0.30 1.14 8.58
CA LEU A 19 -0.81 0.49 7.87
C LEU A 19 -0.99 -0.98 8.27
N VAL A 20 0.10 -1.68 8.62
CA VAL A 20 0.06 -3.09 9.06
C VAL A 20 -0.90 -3.32 10.23
N GLU A 21 -0.98 -2.38 11.18
CA GLU A 21 -1.82 -2.50 12.38
C GLU A 21 -3.29 -2.76 12.02
N HIS A 22 -3.76 -2.16 10.93
CA HIS A 22 -5.14 -2.28 10.44
C HIS A 22 -5.37 -3.47 9.50
N LEU A 23 -4.30 -4.14 9.05
CA LEU A 23 -4.36 -5.22 8.06
C LEU A 23 -3.96 -6.59 8.63
N ARG A 24 -3.69 -6.69 9.94
CA ARG A 24 -3.19 -7.93 10.58
C ARG A 24 -4.07 -9.16 10.35
N HIS A 25 -5.37 -8.99 10.17
CA HIS A 25 -6.29 -10.11 9.91
C HIS A 25 -6.07 -10.78 8.55
N TYR A 26 -5.30 -10.17 7.65
CA TYR A 26 -4.89 -10.78 6.38
C TYR A 26 -3.56 -11.56 6.46
N ALA A 27 -2.88 -11.56 7.62
CA ALA A 27 -1.56 -12.17 7.74
C ALA A 27 -1.57 -13.68 7.46
N ARG A 28 -0.54 -14.16 6.74
CA ARG A 28 -0.29 -15.57 6.39
C ARG A 28 -1.44 -16.26 5.62
N ARG A 29 -2.33 -15.48 5.03
CA ARG A 29 -3.40 -16.01 4.18
C ARG A 29 -2.87 -16.32 2.78
N PRO A 30 -3.03 -17.56 2.27
CA PRO A 30 -2.52 -17.94 0.96
C PRO A 30 -3.29 -17.28 -0.20
N ASP A 31 -4.51 -16.82 0.06
CA ASP A 31 -5.39 -16.16 -0.90
C ASP A 31 -5.20 -14.64 -0.97
N VAL A 32 -4.23 -14.09 -0.24
CA VAL A 32 -3.93 -12.65 -0.21
C VAL A 32 -2.68 -12.33 -1.04
N ILE A 33 -2.77 -11.22 -1.78
CA ILE A 33 -1.64 -10.60 -2.47
C ILE A 33 -1.67 -9.09 -2.23
N ILE A 34 -0.51 -8.50 -1.99
CA ILE A 34 -0.31 -7.05 -1.97
C ILE A 34 0.12 -6.62 -3.36
N LEU A 35 -0.59 -5.65 -3.95
CA LEU A 35 -0.29 -5.09 -5.25
C LEU A 35 0.20 -3.65 -5.11
N ALA A 36 1.46 -3.41 -5.42
CA ALA A 36 2.08 -2.10 -5.27
C ALA A 36 1.96 -1.26 -6.55
N LEU A 37 1.36 -0.08 -6.44
CA LEU A 37 1.44 0.92 -7.51
C LEU A 37 2.86 1.47 -7.62
N SER A 38 3.32 1.63 -8.86
CA SER A 38 4.70 2.00 -9.16
C SER A 38 5.14 3.32 -8.49
N ARG A 39 6.45 3.42 -8.29
CA ARG A 39 7.15 4.53 -7.59
C ARG A 39 6.80 4.60 -6.10
N GLY A 40 5.75 5.32 -5.75
CA GLY A 40 5.46 5.67 -4.35
C GLY A 40 4.81 4.56 -3.54
N GLY A 41 4.08 3.64 -4.17
CA GLY A 41 3.40 2.54 -3.49
C GLY A 41 4.35 1.43 -3.06
N VAL A 42 5.46 1.24 -3.77
CA VAL A 42 6.39 0.11 -3.55
C VAL A 42 6.99 0.08 -2.15
N PRO A 43 7.56 1.18 -1.60
CA PRO A 43 8.15 1.14 -0.26
C PRO A 43 7.10 0.94 0.84
N VAL A 44 5.86 1.39 0.63
CA VAL A 44 4.75 1.17 1.57
C VAL A 44 4.32 -0.29 1.55
N ALA A 45 4.09 -0.83 0.35
CA ALA A 45 3.62 -2.18 0.12
C ALA A 45 4.65 -3.23 0.57
N TYR A 46 5.94 -2.95 0.44
CA TYR A 46 7.02 -3.82 0.91
C TYR A 46 6.93 -4.05 2.42
N GLU A 47 6.82 -2.99 3.22
CA GLU A 47 6.67 -3.12 4.68
C GLU A 47 5.43 -3.91 5.06
N VAL A 48 4.32 -3.70 4.35
CA VAL A 48 3.06 -4.43 4.59
C VAL A 48 3.20 -5.91 4.25
N ALA A 49 3.75 -6.24 3.08
CA ALA A 49 3.89 -7.63 2.64
C ALA A 49 4.84 -8.43 3.55
N MET A 50 5.96 -7.82 3.94
CA MET A 50 6.91 -8.43 4.87
C MET A 50 6.29 -8.69 6.24
N ALA A 51 5.55 -7.72 6.79
CA ALA A 51 4.93 -7.87 8.10
C ALA A 51 3.76 -8.86 8.11
N LEU A 52 2.98 -8.92 7.02
CA LEU A 52 1.85 -9.85 6.89
C LEU A 52 2.26 -11.24 6.38
N GLN A 53 3.49 -11.41 5.91
CA GLN A 53 4.00 -12.64 5.29
C GLN A 53 3.11 -13.13 4.13
N VAL A 54 2.75 -12.20 3.25
CA VAL A 54 1.93 -12.47 2.06
C VAL A 54 2.70 -12.09 0.80
N ARG A 55 2.24 -12.58 -0.35
CA ARG A 55 2.87 -12.29 -1.64
C ARG A 55 2.77 -10.79 -1.97
N LEU A 56 3.83 -10.27 -2.58
CA LEU A 56 3.91 -8.91 -3.11
C LEU A 56 4.13 -8.96 -4.61
N ASP A 57 3.41 -8.15 -5.36
CA ASP A 57 3.63 -7.94 -6.79
C ASP A 57 3.41 -6.46 -7.19
N LEU A 58 3.87 -6.08 -8.38
CA LEU A 58 3.77 -4.72 -8.92
C LEU A 58 2.55 -4.56 -9.81
N MET A 59 1.75 -3.52 -9.56
CA MET A 59 0.65 -3.13 -10.43
C MET A 59 1.08 -1.95 -11.32
N LEU A 60 1.38 -2.27 -12.58
CA LEU A 60 1.70 -1.28 -13.60
C LEU A 60 0.40 -0.75 -14.23
N VAL A 61 0.10 0.51 -13.97
CA VAL A 61 -1.09 1.19 -14.51
C VAL A 61 -0.68 2.30 -15.46
N ARG A 62 -1.50 2.51 -16.49
CA ARG A 62 -1.47 3.71 -17.33
C ARG A 62 -2.85 4.34 -17.32
N LYS A 63 -2.90 5.67 -17.35
CA LYS A 63 -4.17 6.37 -17.58
C LYS A 63 -4.63 6.04 -19.00
N LEU A 64 -5.91 5.70 -19.16
CA LEU A 64 -6.52 5.62 -20.48
C LEU A 64 -6.95 7.05 -20.87
N GLY A 65 -6.41 7.56 -21.97
CA GLY A 65 -6.85 8.83 -22.56
C GLY A 65 -8.22 8.68 -23.21
N VAL A 66 -9.01 9.75 -23.20
CA VAL A 66 -10.27 9.80 -23.97
C VAL A 66 -9.95 10.13 -25.43
N PRO A 67 -10.58 9.46 -26.41
CA PRO A 67 -10.42 9.82 -27.82
C PRO A 67 -10.70 11.31 -28.03
N SER A 68 -9.81 11.99 -28.76
CA SER A 68 -9.84 13.43 -29.08
C SER A 68 -9.51 14.41 -27.94
N PHE A 69 -9.19 13.93 -26.72
CA PHE A 69 -8.67 14.75 -25.62
C PHE A 69 -7.48 14.04 -24.93
N PRO A 70 -6.28 14.12 -25.52
CA PRO A 70 -5.09 13.42 -25.03
C PRO A 70 -4.55 13.99 -23.70
#